data_AF-A0A4U0XDL4-F1
#
_entry.id   AF-A0A4U0XDL4-F1
#
_cell.length_a   1.000
_cell.length_b   1.000
_cell.length_c   1.000
_cell.angle_alpha   90.00
_cell.angle_beta   90.00
_cell.angle_gamma   90.00
#
_symmetry.space_group_name_H-M   'P 1'
#
loop_
_entity.id
_entity.type
_entity.pdbx_description
1 polymer ?
#
loop_
_entity_poly.entity_id
_entity_poly.type
_entity_poly.pdbx_seq_one_letter_code
_entity_poly.pdbx_strand_id
1 'polypeptide(L)'
;MLFWACAGVPLGVYNIVSGFNIALQVQPQILTCLSLFTWIQCYYYERRWSIPKALAVVVPVACVMGGIEAGLVFALRIGARHDTHWPATLMAALAALFLALGVLEQYLAIYKHRSVEGISFLFCGIDALGDLTSTIAVIFEPKLNILGLVIYNVEFVLWMGIFACGGYYKLLPALKRKMKRRWSTGRSASTPHEAHSGNAVAMHEMPSSTSVFRTPSVEHDLRSRVAPSSTGEAS
;
A
#
# COMPACT_ATOMS: atom_id res chain seq x y z
N MET A 1 0.66 -10.07 -3.51
CA MET A 1 1.19 -10.22 -2.11
C MET A 1 1.72 -11.61 -1.84
N LEU A 2 1.03 -12.69 -2.25
CA LEU A 2 1.54 -14.05 -2.01
C LEU A 2 2.83 -14.34 -2.80
N PHE A 3 2.91 -13.97 -4.08
CA PHE A 3 4.14 -14.13 -4.87
C PHE A 3 5.35 -13.46 -4.25
N TRP A 4 5.15 -12.30 -3.62
CA TRP A 4 6.19 -11.54 -2.94
C TRP A 4 6.68 -12.20 -1.66
N ALA A 5 5.74 -12.72 -0.87
CA ALA A 5 6.08 -13.53 0.30
C ALA A 5 6.89 -14.76 -0.14
N CYS A 6 6.45 -15.45 -1.19
CA CYS A 6 7.18 -16.59 -1.74
C CYS A 6 8.54 -16.21 -2.33
N ALA A 7 8.72 -15.00 -2.86
CA ALA A 7 9.98 -14.52 -3.42
C ALA A 7 11.04 -14.25 -2.34
N GLY A 8 10.63 -13.79 -1.16
CA GLY A 8 11.57 -13.45 -0.11
C GLY A 8 12.28 -14.66 0.51
N VAL A 9 11.71 -15.87 0.42
CA VAL A 9 12.36 -17.12 0.86
C VAL A 9 13.62 -17.43 0.03
N PRO A 10 13.57 -17.64 -1.30
CA PRO A 10 14.77 -17.90 -2.09
C PRO A 10 15.74 -16.71 -2.10
N LEU A 11 15.25 -15.47 -2.02
CA LEU A 11 16.10 -14.29 -1.94
C LEU A 11 16.87 -14.22 -0.60
N GLY A 12 16.20 -14.52 0.51
CA GLY A 12 16.82 -14.62 1.84
C GLY A 12 17.88 -15.72 1.89
N VAL A 13 17.57 -16.90 1.36
CA VAL A 13 18.53 -18.02 1.25
C VAL A 13 19.76 -17.59 0.45
N TYR A 14 19.56 -16.99 -0.73
CA TYR A 14 20.67 -16.51 -1.56
C TYR A 14 21.54 -15.50 -0.82
N ASN A 15 20.94 -14.55 -0.11
CA ASN A 15 21.69 -13.51 0.58
C ASN A 15 22.48 -14.02 1.79
N ILE A 16 21.92 -14.97 2.54
CA ILE A 16 22.58 -15.59 3.70
C ILE A 16 23.70 -16.55 3.28
N VAL A 17 23.51 -17.28 2.18
CA VAL A 17 24.51 -18.24 1.67
C VAL A 17 25.66 -17.51 0.98
N SER A 18 25.37 -16.48 0.19
CA SER A 18 26.38 -15.65 -0.48
C SER A 18 27.15 -14.73 0.48
N GLY A 19 26.68 -14.61 1.73
CA GLY A 19 27.38 -13.88 2.78
C GLY A 19 27.35 -12.36 2.59
N PHE A 20 26.31 -11.82 1.95
CA PHE A 20 26.14 -10.38 1.79
C PHE A 20 25.99 -9.68 3.14
N ASN A 21 26.18 -8.36 3.15
CA ASN A 21 26.03 -7.53 4.34
C ASN A 21 24.67 -7.75 5.04
N ILE A 22 24.62 -7.59 6.37
CA ILE A 22 23.42 -7.84 7.18
C ILE A 22 22.21 -7.07 6.65
N ALA A 23 22.42 -5.86 6.14
CA ALA A 23 21.35 -5.08 5.50
C ALA A 23 20.64 -5.83 4.36
N LEU A 24 21.41 -6.48 3.47
CA LEU A 24 20.86 -7.27 2.37
C LEU A 24 20.21 -8.57 2.85
N GLN A 25 20.66 -9.15 3.95
CA GLN A 25 20.03 -10.35 4.52
C GLN A 25 18.67 -10.04 5.16
N VAL A 26 18.54 -8.86 5.79
CA VAL A 26 17.31 -8.45 6.49
C VAL A 26 16.23 -7.97 5.52
N GLN A 27 16.59 -7.39 4.38
CA GLN A 27 15.62 -6.86 3.42
C GLN A 27 14.58 -7.91 2.94
N PRO A 28 14.96 -9.11 2.47
CA PRO A 28 14.01 -10.15 2.08
C PRO A 28 13.10 -10.62 3.23
N GLN A 29 13.59 -10.57 4.47
CA GLN A 29 12.80 -10.92 5.65
C GLN A 29 11.70 -9.91 5.91
N ILE A 30 12.04 -8.63 5.83
CA ILE A 30 11.07 -7.53 5.95
C ILE A 30 10.04 -7.63 4.83
N LEU A 31 10.49 -7.86 3.59
CA LEU A 31 9.61 -8.04 2.43
C LEU A 31 8.60 -9.17 2.64
N THR A 32 9.07 -10.33 3.09
CA THR A 32 8.25 -11.51 3.35
C THR A 32 7.23 -11.24 4.45
N CYS A 33 7.68 -10.66 5.56
CA CYS A 33 6.82 -10.35 6.70
C CYS A 33 5.71 -9.37 6.34
N LEU A 34 6.07 -8.25 5.69
CA LEU A 34 5.11 -7.24 5.27
C LEU A 34 4.16 -7.77 4.20
N SER A 35 4.64 -8.61 3.28
CA SER A 35 3.80 -9.24 2.26
C SER A 35 2.78 -10.22 2.86
N LEU A 36 3.19 -11.03 3.86
CA LEU A 36 2.29 -11.90 4.62
C LEU A 36 1.27 -11.10 5.43
N PHE A 37 1.72 -10.03 6.09
CA PHE A 37 0.85 -9.16 6.88
C PHE A 37 -0.20 -8.47 6.00
N THR A 38 0.20 -7.89 4.88
CA THR A 38 -0.72 -7.26 3.94
C THR A 38 -1.67 -8.28 3.31
N TRP A 39 -1.18 -9.49 2.98
CA TRP A 39 -2.03 -10.57 2.49
C TRP A 39 -3.13 -10.95 3.50
N ILE A 40 -2.79 -11.12 4.78
CA ILE A 40 -3.79 -11.45 5.79
C ILE A 40 -4.72 -10.26 6.09
N GLN A 41 -4.23 -9.02 5.98
CA GLN A 41 -5.07 -7.83 6.08
C GLN A 41 -6.14 -7.79 4.99
N CYS A 42 -5.80 -8.12 3.73
CA CYS A 42 -6.80 -8.23 2.67
C CYS A 42 -7.92 -9.20 3.03
N TYR A 43 -7.59 -10.38 3.58
CA TYR A 43 -8.59 -11.35 4.06
C TYR A 43 -9.42 -10.83 5.24
N TYR A 44 -8.79 -10.12 6.18
CA TYR A 44 -9.47 -9.52 7.32
C TYR A 44 -10.52 -8.49 6.88
N TYR A 45 -10.13 -7.56 6.01
CA TYR A 45 -10.99 -6.45 5.57
C TYR A 45 -12.04 -6.86 4.53
N GLU A 46 -11.69 -7.67 3.53
CA GLU A 46 -12.62 -8.03 2.44
C GLU A 46 -13.59 -9.16 2.84
N ARG A 47 -13.13 -10.16 3.58
CA ARG A 47 -13.93 -11.33 3.98
C ARG A 47 -14.45 -11.26 5.43
N ARG A 48 -14.24 -10.15 6.14
CA ARG A 48 -14.61 -9.94 7.55
C ARG A 48 -14.16 -11.08 8.47
N TRP A 49 -12.97 -11.63 8.24
CA TRP A 49 -12.42 -12.66 9.12
C TRP A 49 -12.11 -12.07 10.50
N SER A 50 -12.37 -12.81 11.57
CA SER A 50 -11.97 -12.41 12.92
C SER A 50 -10.44 -12.52 13.08
N ILE A 51 -9.81 -11.58 13.79
CA ILE A 51 -8.36 -11.57 14.11
C ILE A 51 -7.80 -12.96 14.51
N PRO A 52 -8.44 -13.76 15.38
CA PRO A 52 -7.90 -15.07 15.75
C PRO A 52 -7.85 -16.07 14.58
N LYS A 53 -8.80 -16.02 13.63
CA LYS A 53 -8.79 -16.88 12.43
C LYS A 53 -7.68 -16.47 11.48
N ALA A 54 -7.48 -15.17 11.32
CA ALA A 54 -6.38 -14.62 10.53
C ALA A 54 -5.02 -15.05 11.09
N LEU A 55 -4.84 -14.94 12.41
CA LEU A 55 -3.61 -15.35 13.09
C LEU A 55 -3.38 -16.86 13.00
N ALA A 56 -4.43 -17.66 13.16
CA ALA A 56 -4.37 -19.12 13.04
C ALA A 56 -3.93 -19.60 11.65
N VAL A 57 -4.10 -18.78 10.60
CA VAL A 57 -3.62 -19.10 9.24
C VAL A 57 -2.23 -18.53 8.98
N VAL A 58 -1.98 -17.28 9.38
CA VAL A 58 -0.71 -16.61 9.04
C VAL A 58 0.47 -17.20 9.81
N VAL A 59 0.28 -17.64 11.06
CA VAL A 59 1.36 -18.18 11.90
C VAL A 59 1.89 -19.49 11.34
N PRO A 60 1.06 -20.52 11.04
CA PRO A 60 1.56 -21.74 10.40
C PRO A 60 2.24 -21.49 9.06
N VAL A 61 1.70 -20.60 8.23
CA VAL A 61 2.29 -20.26 6.93
C VAL A 61 3.68 -19.62 7.13
N ALA A 62 3.80 -18.66 8.04
CA ALA A 62 5.09 -18.04 8.38
C ALA A 62 6.09 -19.05 8.93
N CYS A 63 5.66 -19.95 9.83
CA CYS A 63 6.50 -21.03 10.36
C CYS A 63 6.99 -21.98 9.28
N VAL A 64 6.12 -22.38 8.34
CA VAL A 64 6.49 -23.24 7.22
C VAL A 64 7.48 -22.54 6.30
N MET A 65 7.23 -21.27 5.96
CA MET A 65 8.13 -20.49 5.10
C MET A 65 9.50 -20.29 5.75
N GLY A 66 9.55 -19.92 7.03
CA GLY A 66 10.81 -19.79 7.78
C GLY A 66 11.54 -21.13 7.96
N GLY A 67 10.79 -22.23 8.14
CA GLY A 67 11.36 -23.58 8.21
C GLY A 67 11.96 -24.03 6.89
N ILE A 68 11.27 -23.78 5.77
CA ILE A 68 11.79 -24.04 4.42
C ILE A 68 13.03 -23.19 4.17
N GLU A 69 13.00 -21.90 4.52
CA GLU A 69 14.14 -21.01 4.35
C GLU A 69 15.36 -21.51 5.14
N ALA A 70 15.19 -21.81 6.43
CA ALA A 70 16.26 -22.33 7.28
C ALA A 70 16.81 -23.66 6.72
N GLY A 71 15.94 -24.59 6.32
CA GLY A 71 16.33 -25.85 5.70
C GLY A 71 17.14 -25.66 4.42
N LEU A 72 16.70 -24.76 3.54
CA LEU A 72 17.41 -24.42 2.31
C LEU A 72 18.75 -23.73 2.60
N VAL A 73 18.83 -22.83 3.59
CA VAL A 73 20.10 -22.21 4.01
C VAL A 73 21.10 -23.28 4.45
N PHE A 74 20.68 -24.24 5.28
CA PHE A 74 21.57 -25.33 5.71
C PHE A 74 21.99 -26.21 4.53
N ALA A 75 21.05 -26.63 3.68
CA ALA A 75 21.33 -27.46 2.52
C ALA A 75 22.29 -26.78 1.53
N LEU A 76 22.05 -25.51 1.20
CA LEU A 76 22.89 -24.75 0.27
C LEU A 76 24.24 -24.38 0.90
N ARG A 77 24.32 -24.14 2.21
CA ARG A 77 25.62 -23.97 2.89
C ARG A 77 26.47 -25.22 2.81
N ILE A 78 25.87 -26.41 2.90
CA ILE A 78 26.59 -27.67 2.72
C ILE A 78 27.06 -27.79 1.26
N GLY A 79 26.17 -27.54 0.29
CA GLY A 79 26.52 -27.56 -1.15
C GLY A 79 27.62 -26.56 -1.54
N ALA A 80 27.63 -25.37 -0.92
CA ALA A 80 28.65 -24.36 -1.13
C ALA A 80 30.03 -24.79 -0.62
N ARG A 81 30.11 -25.63 0.43
CA ARG A 81 31.38 -26.22 0.89
C ARG A 81 31.95 -27.25 -0.08
N HIS A 82 31.13 -27.75 -1.00
CA HIS A 82 31.51 -28.66 -2.08
C HIS A 82 31.69 -27.92 -3.43
N ASP A 83 32.01 -26.61 -3.40
CA ASP A 83 32.25 -25.74 -4.56
C ASP A 83 31.11 -25.66 -5.60
N THR A 84 29.90 -26.09 -5.22
CA THR A 84 28.74 -26.12 -6.11
C THR A 84 27.92 -24.83 -5.95
N HIS A 85 28.15 -23.88 -6.85
CA HIS A 85 27.55 -22.52 -6.80
C HIS A 85 26.22 -22.38 -7.55
N TRP A 86 25.90 -23.30 -8.47
CA TRP A 86 24.67 -23.27 -9.27
C TRP A 86 23.35 -23.20 -8.45
N PRO A 87 23.21 -23.87 -7.27
CA PRO A 87 22.02 -23.76 -6.44
C PRO A 87 21.75 -22.35 -5.94
N ALA A 88 22.80 -21.58 -5.61
CA ALA A 88 22.64 -20.19 -5.17
C ALA A 88 22.12 -19.31 -6.32
N THR A 89 22.66 -19.51 -7.53
CA THR A 89 22.18 -18.82 -8.74
C THR A 89 20.72 -19.17 -9.06
N LEU A 90 20.32 -20.43 -8.89
CA LEU A 90 18.93 -20.85 -9.07
C LEU A 90 17.99 -20.14 -8.09
N MET A 91 18.39 -20.02 -6.81
CA MET A 91 17.58 -19.29 -5.82
C MET A 91 17.44 -17.81 -6.19
N ALA A 92 18.53 -17.18 -6.63
CA ALA A 92 18.48 -15.79 -7.10
C ALA A 92 17.54 -15.63 -8.32
N ALA A 93 17.60 -16.57 -9.28
CA ALA A 93 16.72 -16.56 -10.45
C ALA A 93 15.24 -16.78 -10.09
N LEU A 94 14.95 -17.70 -9.16
CA LEU A 94 13.59 -17.94 -8.67
C LEU A 94 13.05 -16.73 -7.92
N ALA A 95 13.87 -16.08 -7.08
CA ALA A 95 13.50 -14.85 -6.41
C ALA A 95 13.13 -13.76 -7.40
N ALA A 96 14.01 -13.48 -8.38
CA ALA A 96 13.77 -12.48 -9.42
C ALA A 96 12.49 -12.78 -10.22
N LEU A 97 12.24 -14.05 -10.54
CA LEU A 97 11.02 -14.47 -11.24
C LEU A 97 9.76 -14.19 -10.39
N PHE A 98 9.75 -14.56 -9.11
CA PHE A 98 8.60 -14.32 -8.25
C PHE A 98 8.37 -12.83 -7.97
N LEU A 99 9.43 -12.04 -7.84
CA LEU A 99 9.35 -10.58 -7.74
C LEU A 99 8.75 -9.99 -9.02
N ALA A 100 9.24 -10.40 -10.19
CA ALA A 100 8.72 -9.95 -11.48
C ALA A 100 7.24 -10.33 -11.68
N LEU A 101 6.84 -11.55 -11.30
CA LEU A 101 5.44 -11.96 -11.31
C LEU A 101 4.59 -11.13 -10.36
N GLY A 102 5.11 -10.86 -9.16
CA GLY A 102 4.47 -10.01 -8.17
C GLY A 102 4.27 -8.57 -8.65
N VAL A 103 5.23 -8.02 -9.38
CA VAL A 103 5.15 -6.72 -10.05
C VAL A 103 4.16 -6.75 -11.20
N LEU A 104 4.17 -7.81 -12.01
CA LEU A 104 3.26 -7.97 -13.14
C LEU A 104 1.80 -7.95 -12.69
N GLU A 105 1.46 -8.64 -11.60
CA GLU A 105 0.11 -8.58 -11.00
C GLU A 105 -0.30 -7.15 -10.67
N GLN A 106 0.61 -6.35 -10.12
CA GLN A 106 0.35 -4.95 -9.80
C GLN A 106 0.19 -4.09 -11.06
N TYR A 107 1.00 -4.34 -12.10
CA TYR A 107 0.89 -3.64 -13.38
C TYR A 107 -0.47 -3.92 -14.05
N LEU A 108 -0.89 -5.18 -14.07
CA LEU A 108 -2.19 -5.61 -14.60
C LEU A 108 -3.35 -5.01 -13.80
N ALA A 109 -3.24 -4.94 -12.47
CA ALA A 109 -4.26 -4.31 -11.62
C ALA A 109 -4.40 -2.81 -11.92
N ILE A 110 -3.29 -2.08 -12.06
CA ILE A 110 -3.28 -0.65 -12.44
C ILE A 110 -3.91 -0.46 -13.82
N TYR A 111 -3.53 -1.29 -14.78
CA TYR A 111 -4.05 -1.22 -16.15
C TYR A 111 -5.56 -1.48 -16.22
N LYS A 112 -6.05 -2.50 -15.51
CA LYS A 112 -7.45 -2.93 -15.56
C LYS A 112 -8.39 -2.00 -14.78
N HIS A 113 -7.98 -1.52 -13.61
CA HIS A 113 -8.88 -0.76 -12.74
C HIS A 113 -8.89 0.75 -13.02
N ARG A 114 -7.95 1.30 -13.82
CA ARG A 114 -7.85 2.73 -14.20
C ARG A 114 -7.91 3.71 -13.00
N SER A 115 -7.83 3.19 -11.78
CA SER A 115 -7.88 3.87 -10.50
C SER A 115 -6.88 3.18 -9.58
N VAL A 116 -6.16 3.99 -8.82
CA VAL A 116 -5.04 3.64 -7.94
C VAL A 116 -5.51 3.27 -6.53
N GLU A 117 -6.77 2.86 -6.40
CA GLU A 117 -7.39 2.44 -5.16
C GLU A 117 -7.07 0.96 -4.93
N GLY A 118 -6.02 0.69 -4.14
CA GLY A 118 -5.71 -0.66 -3.66
C GLY A 118 -4.22 -0.99 -3.53
N ILE A 119 -3.34 -0.28 -4.24
CA ILE A 119 -1.88 -0.51 -4.14
C ILE A 119 -1.27 0.55 -3.24
N SER A 120 -0.66 0.11 -2.14
CA SER A 120 0.09 0.98 -1.24
C SER A 120 1.34 1.48 -1.96
N PHE A 121 1.25 2.65 -2.59
CA PHE A 121 2.42 3.37 -3.14
C PHE A 121 3.54 3.52 -2.12
N LEU A 122 3.20 3.54 -0.83
CA LEU A 122 4.16 3.55 0.26
C LEU A 122 4.93 2.22 0.34
N PHE A 123 4.27 1.07 0.19
CA PHE A 123 4.93 -0.24 0.17
C PHE A 123 5.85 -0.40 -1.04
N CYS A 124 5.37 -0.04 -2.23
CA CYS A 124 6.18 0.02 -3.46
C CYS A 124 7.40 0.97 -3.31
N GLY A 125 7.21 2.13 -2.65
CA GLY A 125 8.31 3.06 -2.40
C GLY A 125 9.34 2.53 -1.41
N ILE A 126 8.91 1.80 -0.37
CA ILE A 126 9.81 1.14 0.58
C ILE A 126 10.61 0.04 -0.13
N ASP A 127 9.98 -0.73 -1.02
CA ASP A 127 10.66 -1.78 -1.79
C ASP A 127 11.70 -1.20 -2.76
N ALA A 128 11.31 -0.18 -3.54
CA ALA A 128 12.22 0.55 -4.42
C ALA A 128 13.39 1.20 -3.65
N LEU A 129 13.15 1.70 -2.44
CA LEU A 129 14.20 2.23 -1.57
C LEU A 129 15.12 1.12 -1.07
N GLY A 130 14.57 -0.04 -0.72
CA GLY A 130 15.34 -1.24 -0.36
C GLY A 130 16.29 -1.64 -1.48
N ASP A 131 15.79 -1.76 -2.71
CA ASP A 131 16.59 -2.12 -3.89
C ASP A 131 17.68 -1.09 -4.20
N LEU A 132 17.37 0.21 -4.03
CA LEU A 132 18.37 1.26 -4.14
C LEU A 132 19.46 1.10 -3.09
N THR A 133 19.10 0.89 -1.82
CA THR A 133 20.07 0.70 -0.73
C THR A 133 20.90 -0.57 -0.90
N SER A 134 20.29 -1.64 -1.41
CA SER A 134 20.97 -2.90 -1.72
C SER A 134 21.95 -2.74 -2.89
N THR A 135 21.56 -2.04 -3.95
CA THR A 135 22.44 -1.74 -5.07
C THR A 135 23.66 -0.93 -4.62
N ILE A 136 23.45 0.10 -3.79
CA ILE A 136 24.53 0.88 -3.20
C ILE A 136 25.43 -0.02 -2.34
N ALA A 137 24.85 -0.85 -1.46
CA ALA A 137 25.61 -1.72 -0.59
C ALA A 137 26.50 -2.73 -1.36
N VAL A 138 26.03 -3.27 -2.49
CA VAL A 138 26.82 -4.16 -3.35
C VAL A 138 27.94 -3.42 -4.08
N ILE A 139 27.72 -2.16 -4.50
CA ILE A 139 28.76 -1.32 -5.14
C ILE A 139 29.92 -1.02 -4.18
N PHE A 140 29.60 -0.82 -2.90
CA PHE A 140 30.60 -0.52 -1.87
C PHE A 140 31.25 -1.78 -1.26
N GLU A 141 30.90 -2.97 -1.73
CA GLU A 141 31.46 -4.22 -1.21
C GLU A 141 32.87 -4.48 -1.78
N PRO A 142 33.85 -4.90 -0.95
CA PRO A 142 35.24 -5.13 -1.41
C PRO A 142 35.38 -6.21 -2.48
N LYS A 143 34.39 -7.10 -2.61
CA LYS A 143 34.31 -8.13 -3.65
C LYS A 143 33.06 -7.86 -4.49
N LEU A 144 33.26 -7.32 -5.69
CA LEU A 144 32.16 -7.02 -6.61
C LEU A 144 31.51 -8.31 -7.13
N ASN A 145 30.35 -8.64 -6.56
CA ASN A 145 29.48 -9.71 -7.06
C ASN A 145 28.63 -9.19 -8.23
N ILE A 146 29.17 -9.30 -9.44
CA ILE A 146 28.53 -8.83 -10.69
C ILE A 146 27.11 -9.40 -10.84
N LEU A 147 26.90 -10.66 -10.44
CA LEU A 147 25.59 -11.32 -10.53
C LEU A 147 24.56 -10.67 -9.60
N GLY A 148 24.93 -10.35 -8.36
CA GLY A 148 24.07 -9.62 -7.43
C GLY A 148 23.80 -8.18 -7.91
N LEU A 149 24.84 -7.51 -8.43
CA LEU A 149 24.71 -6.14 -8.94
C LEU A 149 23.74 -6.05 -10.12
N VAL A 150 23.78 -7.01 -11.04
CA VAL A 150 22.88 -7.06 -12.21
C VAL A 150 21.44 -7.33 -11.78
N ILE A 151 21.21 -8.30 -10.89
CA ILE A 151 19.87 -8.64 -10.42
C ILE A 151 19.22 -7.45 -9.71
N TYR A 152 19.92 -6.83 -8.76
CA TYR A 152 19.39 -5.69 -8.02
C TYR A 152 19.18 -4.44 -8.90
N ASN A 153 20.04 -4.19 -9.88
CA ASN A 153 19.82 -3.08 -10.82
C ASN A 153 18.59 -3.30 -11.71
N VAL A 154 18.39 -4.53 -12.20
CA VAL A 154 17.21 -4.84 -13.03
C VAL A 154 15.93 -4.67 -12.22
N GLU A 155 15.92 -5.15 -10.97
CA GLU A 155 14.81 -4.96 -10.03
C GLU A 155 14.54 -3.48 -9.77
N PHE A 156 15.58 -2.69 -9.48
CA PHE A 156 15.46 -1.25 -9.27
C PHE A 156 14.85 -0.52 -10.48
N VAL A 157 15.26 -0.86 -11.70
CA VAL A 157 14.69 -0.28 -12.93
C VAL A 157 13.21 -0.66 -13.07
N LEU A 158 12.84 -1.91 -12.75
CA LEU A 158 11.46 -2.38 -12.77
C LEU A 158 10.58 -1.55 -11.82
N TRP A 159 11.09 -1.28 -10.62
CA TRP A 159 10.45 -0.43 -9.61
C TRP A 159 10.27 1.01 -10.05
N MET A 160 11.31 1.60 -10.64
CA MET A 160 11.23 2.94 -11.21
C MET A 160 10.16 3.03 -12.31
N GLY A 161 9.99 1.97 -13.11
CA GLY A 161 8.92 1.86 -14.10
C GLY A 161 7.52 1.88 -13.50
N ILE A 162 7.30 1.15 -12.40
CA ILE A 162 6.02 1.14 -11.67
C ILE A 162 5.76 2.51 -11.04
N PHE A 163 6.78 3.10 -10.42
CA PHE A 163 6.67 4.41 -9.79
C PHE A 163 6.37 5.50 -10.82
N ALA A 164 6.99 5.43 -12.00
CA ALA A 164 6.69 6.31 -13.13
C ALA A 164 5.26 6.13 -13.65
N CYS A 165 4.81 4.88 -13.86
CA CYS A 165 3.45 4.60 -14.32
C CYS A 165 2.39 5.03 -13.29
N GLY A 166 2.53 4.62 -12.04
CA GLY A 166 1.60 4.97 -10.97
C GLY A 166 1.63 6.46 -10.63
N GLY A 167 2.82 7.07 -10.65
CA GLY A 167 3.04 8.51 -10.53
C GLY A 167 2.36 9.28 -11.65
N TYR A 168 2.50 8.85 -12.91
CA TYR A 168 1.82 9.46 -14.06
C TYR A 168 0.30 9.44 -13.89
N TYR A 169 -0.30 8.30 -13.51
CA TYR A 169 -1.74 8.17 -13.30
C TYR A 169 -2.27 8.95 -12.08
N LYS A 170 -1.45 9.17 -11.02
CA LYS A 170 -1.83 10.03 -9.87
C LYS A 170 -1.60 11.53 -10.11
N LEU A 171 -0.46 11.86 -10.73
CA LEU A 171 0.01 13.23 -10.91
C LEU A 171 -0.78 13.93 -12.00
N LEU A 172 -1.11 13.28 -13.12
CA LEU A 172 -1.93 13.87 -14.19
C LEU A 172 -3.30 14.40 -13.72
N PRO A 173 -4.14 13.63 -13.01
CA PRO A 173 -5.42 14.14 -12.52
C PRO A 173 -5.26 15.13 -11.36
N ALA A 174 -4.18 15.06 -10.57
CA ALA A 174 -3.88 16.04 -9.53
C ALA A 174 -3.44 17.39 -10.14
N LEU A 175 -2.62 17.37 -11.20
CA LEU A 175 -2.22 18.55 -11.95
C LEU A 175 -3.42 19.15 -12.68
N LYS A 176 -4.25 18.32 -13.36
CA LYS A 176 -5.51 18.77 -13.97
C LYS A 176 -6.45 19.40 -12.94
N ARG A 177 -6.58 18.82 -11.74
CA ARG A 177 -7.40 19.39 -10.65
C ARG A 177 -6.83 20.73 -10.13
N LYS A 178 -5.51 20.84 -9.93
CA LYS A 178 -4.86 22.10 -9.54
C LYS A 178 -4.97 23.17 -10.63
N MET A 179 -4.83 22.80 -11.89
CA MET A 179 -4.94 23.70 -13.04
C MET A 179 -6.39 24.16 -13.25
N LYS A 180 -7.38 23.26 -13.10
CA LYS A 180 -8.81 23.63 -13.13
C LYS A 180 -9.18 24.56 -11.98
N ARG A 181 -8.68 24.33 -10.76
CA ARG A 181 -8.85 25.27 -9.62
C ARG A 181 -8.23 26.63 -9.92
N ARG A 182 -6.99 26.67 -10.44
CA ARG A 182 -6.33 27.94 -10.82
C ARG A 182 -7.08 28.67 -11.93
N TRP A 183 -7.61 27.96 -12.93
CA TRP A 183 -8.40 28.56 -14.01
C TRP A 183 -9.75 29.12 -13.52
N SER A 184 -10.45 28.42 -12.63
CA SER A 184 -11.70 28.93 -12.03
C SER A 184 -11.46 30.15 -11.14
N THR A 185 -10.34 30.21 -10.40
CA THR A 185 -10.01 31.37 -9.56
C THR A 185 -9.48 32.55 -10.39
N GLY A 186 -8.79 32.31 -11.50
CA GLY A 186 -8.31 33.35 -12.41
C GLY A 186 -9.39 33.97 -13.30
N ARG A 187 -10.48 33.26 -13.60
CA ARG A 187 -11.59 33.77 -14.42
C ARG A 187 -12.53 34.72 -13.68
N SER A 188 -12.58 34.65 -12.35
CA SER A 188 -13.32 35.62 -11.51
C SER A 188 -12.56 36.94 -11.32
N ALA A 189 -11.27 37.01 -11.70
CA ALA A 189 -10.43 38.20 -11.57
C ALA A 189 -10.26 39.00 -12.88
N SER A 190 -10.84 38.54 -14.00
CA SER A 190 -10.65 39.12 -15.33
C SER A 190 -11.96 39.37 -16.08
N THR A 191 -12.92 40.00 -15.41
CA THR A 191 -14.01 40.73 -16.08
C THR A 191 -13.66 42.22 -16.05
N PRO A 192 -13.32 42.86 -17.18
CA PRO A 192 -13.21 44.30 -17.26
C PRO A 192 -14.58 44.93 -17.02
N HIS A 193 -14.63 45.91 -16.12
CA HIS A 193 -15.78 46.77 -15.89
C HIS A 193 -16.20 47.48 -17.18
N GLU A 194 -17.37 47.13 -17.73
CA GLU A 194 -18.18 48.04 -18.53
C GLU A 194 -19.44 48.39 -17.73
N ALA A 195 -19.68 49.69 -17.62
CA ALA A 195 -20.67 50.31 -16.78
C ALA A 195 -22.08 50.14 -17.35
N HIS A 196 -23.01 49.66 -16.52
CA HIS A 196 -24.38 50.16 -16.55
C HIS A 196 -25.02 50.12 -15.15
N SER A 197 -25.37 51.31 -14.68
CA SER A 197 -26.20 51.59 -13.51
C SER A 197 -27.54 50.86 -13.57
N GLY A 198 -27.93 50.27 -12.44
CA GLY A 198 -29.28 49.80 -12.18
C GLY A 198 -29.37 49.05 -10.86
N ASN A 199 -29.83 49.74 -9.81
CA ASN A 199 -30.04 49.27 -8.44
C ASN A 199 -30.42 47.78 -8.29
N ALA A 200 -29.59 47.02 -7.58
CA ALA A 200 -30.04 45.86 -6.82
C ALA A 200 -29.15 45.66 -5.59
N VAL A 201 -29.79 45.70 -4.43
CA VAL A 201 -29.20 45.55 -3.09
C VAL A 201 -28.45 44.22 -2.99
N ALA A 202 -27.14 44.29 -2.73
CA ALA A 202 -26.31 43.12 -2.46
C ALA A 202 -26.53 42.65 -1.01
N MET A 203 -27.29 41.57 -0.83
CA MET A 203 -27.23 40.78 0.42
C MET A 203 -25.99 39.88 0.37
N HIS A 204 -25.02 40.21 1.21
CA HIS A 204 -23.79 39.46 1.40
C HIS A 204 -24.06 38.21 2.25
N GLU A 205 -24.27 37.03 1.63
CA GLU A 205 -24.30 35.76 2.38
C GLU A 205 -22.88 35.38 2.80
N MET A 206 -22.58 35.53 4.10
CA MET A 206 -21.44 34.88 4.74
C MET A 206 -21.80 33.41 5.04
N PRO A 207 -20.92 32.43 4.76
CA PRO A 207 -21.12 31.08 5.27
C PRO A 207 -20.96 31.10 6.79
N SER A 208 -22.09 30.91 7.49
CA SER A 208 -22.18 30.84 8.94
C SER A 208 -21.42 29.63 9.48
N SER A 209 -20.46 29.91 10.37
CA SER A 209 -19.72 28.93 11.18
C SER A 209 -20.68 28.05 11.98
N THR A 210 -20.79 26.77 11.62
CA THR A 210 -21.52 25.80 12.44
C THR A 210 -20.61 25.26 13.54
N SER A 211 -20.85 25.82 14.71
CA SER A 211 -20.35 25.46 16.03
C SER A 211 -20.51 23.96 16.33
N VAL A 212 -19.39 23.33 16.69
CA VAL A 212 -19.31 21.98 17.27
C VAL A 212 -19.49 22.09 18.77
N PHE A 213 -20.74 22.25 19.24
CA PHE A 213 -21.13 21.92 20.61
C PHE A 213 -22.55 21.38 20.60
N ARG A 214 -22.67 20.06 20.79
CA ARG A 214 -23.94 19.33 20.92
C ARG A 214 -24.22 19.20 22.41
N THR A 215 -25.11 20.01 22.97
CA THR A 215 -25.68 19.79 24.29
C THR A 215 -26.98 18.97 24.17
N PRO A 216 -27.20 17.95 25.01
CA PRO A 216 -28.43 17.19 25.00
C PRO A 216 -29.53 17.98 25.72
N SER A 217 -30.53 18.46 24.98
CA SER A 217 -31.76 18.97 25.58
C SER A 217 -32.64 17.79 26.00
N VAL A 218 -32.81 17.65 27.32
CA VAL A 218 -33.78 16.78 27.98
C VAL A 218 -35.19 17.12 27.51
N GLU A 219 -35.88 16.12 26.96
CA GLU A 219 -37.26 16.20 26.48
C GLU A 219 -38.20 16.09 27.69
N HIS A 220 -38.77 17.22 28.11
CA HIS A 220 -39.78 17.25 29.17
C HIS A 220 -41.15 17.00 28.54
N ASP A 221 -41.58 15.76 28.63
CA ASP A 221 -42.84 15.20 28.14
C ASP A 221 -44.03 15.88 28.84
N LEU A 222 -44.58 16.94 28.22
CA LEU A 222 -45.80 17.60 28.68
C LEU A 222 -47.01 16.73 28.33
N ARG A 223 -47.41 15.91 29.31
CA ARG A 223 -48.68 15.17 29.38
C ARG A 223 -49.88 16.05 28.97
N SER A 224 -50.42 15.80 27.78
CA SER A 224 -51.80 16.15 27.44
C SER A 224 -52.74 15.09 28.04
N ARG A 225 -53.40 15.41 29.16
CA ARG A 225 -54.55 14.65 29.67
C ARG A 225 -55.83 15.20 29.04
N VAL A 226 -56.33 14.54 28.01
CA VAL A 226 -57.75 14.59 27.63
C VAL A 226 -58.31 13.19 27.91
N ALA A 227 -59.19 13.09 28.90
CA ALA A 227 -59.91 11.87 29.22
C ALA A 227 -61.33 11.92 28.63
N PRO A 228 -61.94 10.78 28.28
CA PRO A 228 -63.15 10.71 27.47
C PRO A 228 -64.44 10.81 28.29
N SER A 229 -65.50 11.22 27.59
CA SER A 229 -66.91 11.25 27.99
C SER A 229 -67.42 9.93 28.56
N SER A 230 -67.96 9.97 29.78
CA SER A 230 -68.80 8.92 30.36
C SER A 230 -70.22 9.02 29.83
N THR A 231 -70.63 8.05 29.01
CA THR A 231 -72.05 7.68 28.83
C THR A 231 -72.20 6.27 29.36
N GLY A 232 -73.01 6.13 30.40
CA GLY A 232 -73.33 4.87 31.07
C GLY A 232 -74.71 5.02 31.66
N GLU A 233 -75.66 4.38 31.01
CA GLU A 233 -77.08 4.32 31.32
C GLU A 233 -77.32 3.66 32.70
N ALA A 234 -78.30 4.19 33.42
CA ALA A 234 -78.91 3.53 34.56
C ALA A 234 -80.42 3.81 34.54
N SER A 235 -81.20 2.80 34.15
CA SER A 235 -82.49 2.35 34.73
C SER A 235 -83.28 1.54 33.70
#